data_AF-A0A7S1A1N2-F1
#
_entry.id   AF-A0A7S1A1N2-F1
#
_cell.length_a   1.000
_cell.length_b   1.000
_cell.length_c   1.000
_cell.angle_alpha   90.00
_cell.angle_beta   90.00
_cell.angle_gamma   90.00
#
_symmetry.space_group_name_H-M   'P 1'
#
loop_
_entity.id
_entity.type
_entity.pdbx_description
1 polymer ?
#
loop_
_entity_poly.entity_id
_entity_poly.type
_entity_poly.pdbx_seq_one_letter_code
_entity_poly.pdbx_strand_id
1 'polypeptide(L)'
;GDEQMKWLVTSSPIHATERCWDWKADTLEIAGTLNARGYSYNGYPVSEGYFGSYCMDGLALALWSLYHTTCFDEAVTRSVNLLGDADSHGSITGQLAGALYGYGSINTKFVDWLTTWDEHEFALRALMLRTRGVKI
;
A
#
# COMPACT_ATOMS: atom_id res chain seq x y z
N GLY A 1 -8.70 4.34 -16.81
CA GLY A 1 -8.89 5.81 -16.77
C GLY A 1 -9.66 6.16 -15.52
N ASP A 2 -10.94 6.50 -15.64
CA ASP A 2 -11.76 6.89 -14.48
C ASP A 2 -12.56 5.72 -13.88
N GLU A 3 -13.11 4.84 -14.73
CA GLU A 3 -13.88 3.67 -14.28
C GLU A 3 -13.04 2.69 -13.45
N GLN A 4 -11.79 2.45 -13.84
CA GLN A 4 -10.86 1.61 -13.08
C GLN A 4 -10.57 2.19 -11.68
N MET A 5 -10.41 3.52 -11.59
CA MET A 5 -10.21 4.18 -10.30
C MET A 5 -11.44 4.04 -9.42
N LYS A 6 -12.64 4.16 -10.00
CA LYS A 6 -13.90 3.93 -9.29
C LYS A 6 -13.96 2.51 -8.72
N TRP A 7 -13.64 1.49 -9.52
CA TRP A 7 -13.65 0.09 -9.06
C TRP A 7 -12.70 -0.12 -7.88
N LEU A 8 -11.49 0.45 -7.95
CA LEU A 8 -10.53 0.36 -6.86
C LEU A 8 -11.06 1.05 -5.61
N VAL A 9 -11.48 2.32 -5.70
CA VAL A 9 -11.89 3.09 -4.52
C VAL A 9 -13.15 2.51 -3.87
N THR A 10 -14.06 1.91 -4.65
CA THR A 10 -15.26 1.28 -4.09
C THR A 10 -15.05 -0.15 -3.61
N SER A 11 -13.89 -0.78 -3.92
CA SER A 11 -13.66 -2.22 -3.73
C SER A 11 -14.66 -3.05 -4.52
N SER A 12 -14.77 -2.79 -5.82
CA SER A 12 -15.76 -3.46 -6.69
C SER A 12 -15.22 -3.66 -8.11
N PRO A 13 -14.14 -4.46 -8.27
CA PRO A 13 -13.63 -4.80 -9.59
C PRO A 13 -14.65 -5.58 -10.40
N ILE A 14 -14.80 -5.22 -11.68
CA ILE A 14 -15.74 -5.87 -12.59
C ILE A 14 -15.08 -7.03 -13.35
N HIS A 15 -13.79 -6.90 -13.66
CA HIS A 15 -13.07 -7.86 -14.48
C HIS A 15 -12.08 -8.70 -13.66
N ALA A 16 -11.81 -9.89 -14.20
CA ALA A 16 -10.89 -10.85 -13.62
C ALA A 16 -9.45 -10.32 -13.48
N THR A 17 -9.06 -9.39 -14.33
CA THR A 17 -7.73 -8.76 -14.37
C THR A 17 -7.50 -7.74 -13.25
N GLU A 18 -8.51 -7.46 -12.42
CA GLU A 18 -8.50 -6.50 -11.33
C GLU A 18 -9.05 -7.09 -10.03
N ARG A 19 -9.16 -8.43 -9.88
CA ARG A 19 -9.75 -9.05 -8.68
C ARG A 19 -9.07 -8.60 -7.38
N CYS A 20 -7.76 -8.39 -7.40
CA CYS A 20 -7.02 -7.90 -6.23
C CYS A 20 -7.44 -6.48 -5.80
N TRP A 21 -8.24 -5.74 -6.58
CA TRP A 21 -8.76 -4.44 -6.18
C TRP A 21 -9.97 -4.53 -5.27
N ASP A 22 -10.49 -5.74 -5.00
CA ASP A 22 -11.46 -5.97 -3.94
C ASP A 22 -10.77 -6.07 -2.57
N TRP A 23 -10.19 -4.96 -2.13
CA TRP A 23 -9.39 -4.88 -0.91
C TRP A 23 -10.22 -5.02 0.39
N LYS A 24 -11.55 -5.10 0.31
CA LYS A 24 -12.43 -5.44 1.43
C LYS A 24 -12.69 -6.93 1.58
N ALA A 25 -12.31 -7.75 0.59
CA ALA A 25 -12.44 -9.19 0.68
C ALA A 25 -11.49 -9.77 1.74
N ASP A 26 -11.93 -10.83 2.43
CA ASP A 26 -11.15 -11.51 3.47
C ASP A 26 -9.78 -11.97 2.95
N THR A 27 -9.70 -12.32 1.66
CA THR A 27 -8.46 -12.73 0.98
C THR A 27 -8.21 -11.88 -0.26
N LEU A 28 -6.96 -11.45 -0.43
CA LEU A 28 -6.55 -10.67 -1.60
C LEU A 28 -6.22 -11.58 -2.79
N GLU A 29 -7.00 -11.48 -3.86
CA GLU A 29 -6.92 -12.34 -5.06
C GLU A 29 -5.73 -12.02 -6.00
N ILE A 30 -4.50 -12.00 -5.49
CA ILE A 30 -3.27 -11.74 -6.27
C ILE A 30 -3.06 -12.82 -7.34
N ALA A 31 -3.09 -14.10 -6.94
CA ALA A 31 -2.85 -15.21 -7.86
C ALA A 31 -3.92 -15.30 -8.95
N GLY A 32 -5.20 -15.10 -8.59
CA GLY A 32 -6.31 -15.03 -9.54
C GLY A 32 -6.18 -13.87 -10.53
N THR A 33 -5.64 -12.73 -10.07
CA THR A 33 -5.36 -11.56 -10.91
C THR A 33 -4.21 -11.83 -11.89
N LEU A 34 -3.09 -12.38 -11.41
CA LEU A 34 -1.95 -12.76 -12.25
C LEU A 34 -2.37 -13.74 -13.35
N ASN A 35 -3.11 -14.80 -12.99
CA ASN A 35 -3.61 -15.79 -13.94
C ASN A 35 -4.51 -15.14 -15.02
N ALA A 36 -5.41 -14.24 -14.62
CA ALA A 36 -6.30 -13.55 -15.56
C ALA A 36 -5.55 -12.62 -16.53
N ARG A 37 -4.44 -12.02 -16.08
CA ARG A 37 -3.61 -11.13 -16.89
C ARG A 37 -2.66 -11.89 -17.84
N GLY A 38 -2.31 -13.13 -17.52
CA GLY A 38 -1.36 -13.92 -18.32
C GLY A 38 -0.01 -13.20 -18.44
N TYR A 39 0.51 -13.10 -19.67
CA TYR A 39 1.85 -12.52 -19.91
C TYR A 39 1.87 -10.99 -20.05
N SER A 40 0.73 -10.34 -20.27
CA SER A 40 0.69 -8.89 -20.49
C SER A 40 -0.61 -8.25 -20.03
N TYR A 41 -0.51 -7.07 -19.43
CA TYR A 41 -1.65 -6.28 -18.98
C TYR A 41 -1.41 -4.80 -19.28
N ASN A 42 -2.39 -4.12 -19.88
CA ASN A 42 -2.30 -2.73 -20.35
C ASN A 42 -1.07 -2.44 -21.24
N GLY A 43 -0.61 -3.44 -22.02
CA GLY A 43 0.55 -3.31 -22.91
C GLY A 43 1.91 -3.52 -22.25
N TYR A 44 1.94 -3.85 -20.95
CA TYR A 44 3.17 -4.14 -20.20
C TYR A 44 3.26 -5.62 -19.84
N PRO A 45 4.47 -6.19 -19.74
CA PRO A 45 4.65 -7.57 -19.31
C PRO A 45 4.21 -7.75 -17.85
N VAL A 46 3.66 -8.92 -17.54
CA VAL A 46 3.27 -9.31 -16.18
C VAL A 46 4.37 -10.19 -15.61
N SER A 47 4.87 -9.83 -14.43
CA SER A 47 5.83 -10.64 -13.67
C SER A 47 5.14 -11.27 -12.48
N GLU A 48 5.18 -12.59 -12.38
CA GLU A 48 4.61 -13.32 -11.23
C GLU A 48 5.36 -13.02 -9.93
N GLY A 49 6.68 -12.78 -10.00
CA GLY A 49 7.53 -12.53 -8.83
C GLY A 49 7.62 -11.06 -8.40
N TYR A 50 7.06 -10.12 -9.16
CA TYR A 50 7.18 -8.68 -8.91
C TYR A 50 5.84 -7.95 -9.07
N PHE A 51 4.84 -8.41 -8.30
CA PHE A 51 3.49 -7.84 -8.27
C PHE A 51 3.43 -6.57 -7.40
N GLY A 52 2.44 -5.70 -7.65
CA GLY A 52 2.23 -4.47 -6.85
C GLY A 52 2.91 -3.20 -7.41
N SER A 53 3.79 -3.34 -8.41
CA SER A 53 4.48 -2.21 -9.05
C SER A 53 3.59 -1.37 -9.96
N TYR A 54 2.44 -1.90 -10.39
CA TYR A 54 1.39 -1.09 -10.97
C TYR A 54 0.69 -0.30 -9.87
N CYS A 55 0.64 1.03 -9.99
CA CYS A 55 0.17 1.93 -8.93
C CYS A 55 -1.22 1.56 -8.36
N MET A 56 -2.13 1.06 -9.20
CA MET A 56 -3.46 0.63 -8.77
C MET A 56 -3.40 -0.65 -7.91
N ASP A 57 -2.54 -1.59 -8.26
CA ASP A 57 -2.32 -2.81 -7.48
C ASP A 57 -1.63 -2.48 -6.16
N GLY A 58 -0.58 -1.67 -6.19
CA GLY A 58 0.13 -1.24 -4.98
C GLY A 58 -0.80 -0.53 -3.99
N LEU A 59 -1.70 0.33 -4.49
CA LEU A 59 -2.73 0.96 -3.65
C LEU A 59 -3.74 -0.07 -3.12
N ALA A 60 -4.17 -1.05 -3.93
CA ALA A 60 -5.07 -2.10 -3.46
C ALA A 60 -4.45 -2.95 -2.33
N LEU A 61 -3.18 -3.35 -2.47
CA LEU A 61 -2.42 -4.09 -1.46
C LEU A 61 -2.32 -3.28 -0.16
N ALA A 62 -2.08 -1.97 -0.28
CA ALA A 62 -2.00 -1.08 0.87
C ALA A 62 -3.36 -0.92 1.58
N LEU A 63 -4.44 -0.72 0.82
CA LEU A 63 -5.80 -0.62 1.35
C LEU A 63 -6.26 -1.92 2.02
N TRP A 64 -5.94 -3.08 1.43
CA TRP A 64 -6.29 -4.38 2.01
C TRP A 64 -5.58 -4.58 3.36
N SER A 65 -4.29 -4.22 3.42
CA SER A 65 -3.51 -4.31 4.66
C SER A 65 -4.08 -3.42 5.76
N LEU A 66 -4.47 -2.18 5.43
CA LEU A 66 -5.09 -1.25 6.37
C LEU A 66 -6.48 -1.70 6.82
N TYR A 67 -7.34 -2.10 5.88
CA TYR A 67 -8.73 -2.47 6.16
C TYR A 67 -8.83 -3.65 7.13
N HIS A 68 -7.88 -4.57 7.05
CA HIS A 68 -7.88 -5.79 7.86
C HIS A 68 -7.05 -5.69 9.15
N THR A 69 -6.43 -4.55 9.45
CA THR A 69 -5.60 -4.36 10.66
C THR A 69 -6.15 -3.26 11.56
N THR A 70 -5.70 -3.24 12.81
CA THR A 70 -6.16 -2.25 13.81
C THR A 70 -5.06 -1.37 14.36
N CYS A 71 -3.81 -1.58 13.94
CA CYS A 71 -2.67 -0.76 14.35
C CYS A 71 -1.65 -0.63 13.22
N PHE A 72 -0.77 0.38 13.36
CA PHE A 72 0.27 0.69 12.38
C PHE A 72 1.18 -0.51 12.10
N ASP A 73 1.65 -1.16 13.17
CA ASP A 73 2.64 -2.22 13.09
C ASP A 73 2.10 -3.42 12.29
N GLU A 74 0.87 -3.83 12.57
CA GLU A 74 0.20 -4.90 11.83
C GLU A 74 -0.03 -4.51 10.38
N ALA A 75 -0.46 -3.27 10.11
CA ALA A 75 -0.75 -2.80 8.75
C ALA A 75 0.49 -2.89 7.86
N VAL A 76 1.61 -2.31 8.32
CA VAL A 76 2.88 -2.30 7.58
C VAL A 76 3.44 -3.71 7.45
N THR A 77 3.44 -4.50 8.54
CA THR A 77 3.93 -5.89 8.52
C THR A 77 3.12 -6.74 7.55
N ARG A 78 1.79 -6.61 7.54
CA ARG A 78 0.93 -7.31 6.59
C ARG A 78 1.24 -6.92 5.16
N SER A 79 1.38 -5.62 4.89
CA SER A 79 1.69 -5.11 3.56
C SER A 79 2.99 -5.71 3.04
N VAL A 80 4.10 -5.58 3.76
CA VAL A 80 5.41 -6.07 3.27
C VAL A 80 5.47 -7.59 3.09
N ASN A 81 4.67 -8.35 3.84
CA ASN A 81 4.57 -9.82 3.68
C ASN A 81 3.76 -10.26 2.44
N LEU A 82 3.14 -9.32 1.69
CA LEU A 82 2.56 -9.61 0.37
C LEU A 82 3.63 -9.77 -0.72
N LEU A 83 4.90 -9.46 -0.41
CA LEU A 83 6.06 -9.59 -1.31
C LEU A 83 5.92 -8.75 -2.58
N GLY A 84 6.72 -9.04 -3.62
CA GLY A 84 6.73 -8.26 -4.85
C GLY A 84 7.39 -6.89 -4.65
N ASP A 85 6.68 -5.83 -5.03
CA ASP A 85 7.13 -4.43 -4.88
C ASP A 85 6.88 -3.90 -3.46
N ALA A 86 7.41 -4.65 -2.48
CA ALA A 86 7.09 -4.54 -1.05
C ALA A 86 7.43 -3.19 -0.42
N ASP A 87 8.51 -2.57 -0.87
CA ASP A 87 8.92 -1.24 -0.44
C ASP A 87 7.92 -0.16 -0.90
N SER A 88 7.41 -0.26 -2.13
CA SER A 88 6.43 0.67 -2.68
C SER A 88 5.09 0.60 -1.94
N HIS A 89 4.43 -0.56 -1.92
CA HIS A 89 3.12 -0.66 -1.24
C HIS A 89 3.26 -0.62 0.29
N GLY A 90 4.40 -1.05 0.85
CA GLY A 90 4.74 -0.84 2.25
C GLY A 90 4.84 0.64 2.62
N SER A 91 5.44 1.47 1.75
CA SER A 91 5.51 2.92 1.91
C SER A 91 4.14 3.59 1.80
N ILE A 92 3.29 3.16 0.85
CA ILE A 92 1.90 3.63 0.73
C ILE A 92 1.12 3.30 2.01
N THR A 93 1.22 2.04 2.50
CA THR A 93 0.62 1.62 3.76
C THR A 93 1.11 2.47 4.93
N GLY A 94 2.42 2.71 5.05
CA GLY A 94 3.00 3.50 6.14
C GLY A 94 2.50 4.94 6.17
N GLN A 95 2.34 5.58 5.01
CA GLN A 95 1.78 6.94 4.92
C GLN A 95 0.32 6.98 5.41
N LEU A 96 -0.51 6.05 4.93
CA LEU A 96 -1.93 5.98 5.30
C LEU A 96 -2.12 5.55 6.76
N ALA A 97 -1.40 4.53 7.22
CA ALA A 97 -1.42 4.04 8.59
C ALA A 97 -0.93 5.12 9.56
N GLY A 98 0.14 5.84 9.21
CA GLY A 98 0.69 6.92 10.01
C GLY A 98 -0.30 8.09 10.16
N ALA A 99 -1.05 8.41 9.09
CA ALA A 99 -2.11 9.40 9.14
C ALA A 99 -3.31 8.93 9.98
N LEU A 100 -3.66 7.63 9.93
CA LEU A 100 -4.81 7.05 10.60
C LEU A 100 -4.59 6.82 12.11
N TYR A 101 -3.47 6.19 12.47
CA TYR A 101 -3.16 5.77 13.85
C TYR A 101 -2.25 6.76 14.59
N GLY A 102 -1.56 7.65 13.86
CA GLY A 102 -0.68 8.67 14.43
C GLY A 102 0.71 8.16 14.82
N TYR A 103 1.68 9.07 14.87
CA TYR A 103 3.10 8.75 15.16
C TYR A 103 3.29 8.00 16.49
N GLY A 104 2.54 8.37 17.53
CA GLY A 104 2.65 7.73 18.85
C GLY A 104 2.20 6.26 18.90
N SER A 105 1.55 5.77 17.83
CA SER A 105 1.14 4.36 17.72
C SER A 105 2.21 3.44 17.12
N ILE A 106 3.28 4.01 16.54
CA ILE A 106 4.32 3.25 15.84
C ILE A 106 5.20 2.55 16.87
N ASN A 107 5.52 1.27 16.64
CA ASN A 107 6.50 0.55 17.46
C ASN A 107 7.79 1.36 17.61
N THR A 108 8.26 1.54 18.83
CA THR A 108 9.54 2.25 19.05
C THR A 108 10.69 1.54 18.35
N LYS A 109 10.66 0.20 18.21
CA LYS A 109 11.68 -0.54 17.45
C LYS A 109 11.74 -0.14 15.98
N PHE A 110 10.61 0.15 15.33
CA PHE A 110 10.60 0.59 13.94
C PHE A 110 11.25 1.97 13.80
N VAL A 111 10.98 2.85 14.76
CA VAL A 111 11.60 4.18 14.83
C VAL A 111 13.10 4.06 15.07
N ASP A 112 13.54 3.18 15.97
CA ASP A 112 14.95 2.93 16.26
C ASP A 112 15.70 2.41 15.02
N TRP A 113 15.10 1.45 14.30
CA TRP A 113 15.68 0.91 13.06
C TRP A 113 15.76 1.96 11.96
N LEU A 114 14.72 2.76 11.75
CA LEU A 114 14.73 3.83 10.76
C LEU A 114 15.78 4.88 11.10
N THR A 115 15.85 5.29 12.36
CA THR A 115 16.79 6.31 12.86
C THR A 115 18.25 5.89 12.65
N THR A 116 18.55 4.59 12.66
CA THR A 116 19.89 4.07 12.40
C THR A 116 20.46 4.56 11.06
N TRP A 117 19.59 4.83 10.07
CA TRP A 117 20.01 5.24 8.72
C TRP A 117 19.47 6.60 8.27
N ASP A 118 18.38 7.09 8.87
CA ASP A 118 17.74 8.37 8.49
C ASP A 118 18.12 9.53 9.43
N GLU A 119 18.84 9.27 10.54
CA GLU A 119 19.29 10.31 11.49
C GLU A 119 18.18 11.27 11.95
N HIS A 120 16.95 10.74 12.11
CA HIS A 120 15.73 11.49 12.45
C HIS A 120 15.25 12.53 11.40
N GLU A 121 15.74 12.52 10.16
CA GLU A 121 15.26 13.43 9.12
C GLU A 121 13.76 13.30 8.83
N PHE A 122 13.16 12.12 9.02
CA PHE A 122 11.73 11.88 8.89
C PHE A 122 10.91 12.82 9.79
N ALA A 123 11.41 13.12 11.00
CA ALA A 123 10.75 14.03 11.93
C ALA A 123 10.84 15.48 11.44
N LEU A 124 11.96 15.87 10.83
CA LEU A 124 12.11 17.19 10.20
C LEU A 124 11.15 17.34 9.02
N ARG A 125 11.04 16.32 8.16
CA ARG A 125 10.09 16.30 7.03
C ARG A 125 8.65 16.41 7.53
N ALA A 126 8.29 15.68 8.59
CA ALA A 126 6.97 15.80 9.22
C ALA A 126 6.70 17.21 9.78
N LEU A 127 7.69 17.83 10.43
CA LEU A 127 7.59 19.21 10.92
C LEU A 127 7.45 20.21 9.77
N MET A 128 8.18 20.04 8.67
CA MET A 128 8.06 20.87 7.48
C MET A 128 6.66 20.76 6.85
N LEU A 129 6.11 19.55 6.75
CA LEU A 129 4.74 19.32 6.28
C LEU A 129 3.72 20.00 7.20
N ARG A 130 3.88 19.87 8.53
CA ARG A 130 2.98 20.51 9.50
C ARG A 130 3.04 22.05 9.44
N THR A 131 4.23 22.62 9.29
CA THR A 131 4.44 24.08 9.36
C THR A 131 4.17 24.79 8.04
N ARG A 132 4.40 24.12 6.90
CA ARG A 132 4.19 24.69 5.55
C ARG A 132 2.89 24.23 4.88
N GLY A 133 2.31 23.11 5.33
CA GLY A 133 1.10 22.51 4.76
C GLY A 133 -0.22 23.15 5.22
N VAL A 134 -0.20 24.10 6.17
CA VAL A 134 -1.38 24.90 6.55
C VAL A 134 -1.45 26.17 5.70
N LYS A 135 -1.57 25.98 4.39
CA LYS A 135 -2.18 26.94 3.46
C LYS A 135 -2.86 26.12 2.35
N ILE A 136 -4.07 25.66 2.64
CA ILE A 136 -5.06 25.26 1.64
C ILE A 136 -6.33 26.01 1.97
#